data_AF-A0A931E5A5-F1
#
_entry.id   AF-A0A931E5A5-F1
#
_cell.length_a   1.000
_cell.length_b   1.000
_cell.length_c   1.000
_cell.angle_alpha   90.00
_cell.angle_beta   90.00
_cell.angle_gamma   90.00
#
_symmetry.space_group_name_H-M   'P 1'
#
loop_
_entity.id
_entity.type
_entity.pdbx_description
1 polymer ?
#
loop_
_entity_poly.entity_id
_entity_poly.type
_entity_poly.pdbx_seq_one_letter_code
_entity_poly.pdbx_strand_id
1 'polypeptide(L)'
;MMEDILLLETIERYLSGNMLPEEKNYFEQLRKNTPEIDQMVVEHKLFLQQMEHFSANQNLKNALHTAHNNLVEKGAVNEGGPVSAKGKVIQLWDRYKRVTAIAASIAGVTAIVISGLVSYFTPASNNHEIQQLSRAVSQVVKNQQAIGAKLDLVDSKIPKNVELTSSGSAFLIDGKGYLVTNAHVLKGSGAVVADSKGREFNARIINIDNASDIAILKIQDEEYKPVSSLPYGIKQSNIDLGEELFTLGYPREQIVYNMGYLSSETGFKGDTATCQISLSANPGNSGGPVFNKNGEIIGILSTRETSAEGVVFAIKSQEIYKLVNDLRESDTAVQKIKMPVSSSIRKKTRVEQIKEVSDCVYLVKSYAQK
;
A
#
# COMPACT_ATOMS: atom_id res chain seq x y z
N MET A 1 27.55 -5.92 25.51
CA MET A 1 27.91 -4.53 25.14
C MET A 1 29.37 -4.40 24.69
N MET A 2 30.37 -4.70 25.52
CA MET A 2 31.79 -4.57 25.08
C MET A 2 32.21 -5.66 24.07
N GLU A 3 31.70 -6.88 24.21
CA GLU A 3 31.94 -7.99 23.27
C GLU A 3 31.23 -7.77 21.92
N ASP A 4 30.02 -7.20 21.93
CA ASP A 4 29.24 -6.93 20.70
C ASP A 4 29.90 -5.86 19.82
N ILE A 5 30.48 -4.82 20.44
CA ILE A 5 31.21 -3.76 19.73
C ILE A 5 32.48 -4.32 19.09
N LEU A 6 33.21 -5.17 19.82
CA LEU A 6 34.42 -5.81 19.31
C LEU A 6 34.10 -6.75 18.14
N LEU A 7 32.96 -7.45 18.19
CA LEU A 7 32.47 -8.30 17.11
C LEU A 7 32.09 -7.47 15.87
N LEU A 8 31.39 -6.34 16.03
CA LEU A 8 31.05 -5.45 14.92
C LEU A 8 32.30 -4.86 14.25
N GLU A 9 33.28 -4.39 15.03
CA GLU A 9 34.56 -3.90 14.51
C GLU A 9 35.30 -5.01 13.74
N THR A 10 35.25 -6.24 14.24
CA THR A 10 35.80 -7.42 13.57
C THR A 10 35.07 -7.70 12.24
N ILE A 11 33.74 -7.62 12.22
CA ILE A 11 32.94 -7.78 10.99
C ILE A 11 33.29 -6.70 9.96
N GLU A 12 33.45 -5.45 10.38
CA GLU A 12 33.83 -4.34 9.49
C GLU A 12 35.21 -4.54 8.89
N ARG A 13 36.22 -4.89 9.70
CA ARG A 13 37.57 -5.19 9.22
C ARG A 13 37.57 -6.38 8.25
N TYR A 14 36.72 -7.38 8.48
CA TYR A 14 36.56 -8.52 7.57
C TYR A 14 35.98 -8.08 6.22
N LEU A 15 34.89 -7.31 6.23
CA LEU A 15 34.19 -6.85 5.03
C LEU A 15 34.99 -5.81 4.23
N SER A 16 35.78 -4.98 4.91
CA SER A 16 36.66 -3.99 4.28
C SER A 16 37.97 -4.59 3.77
N GLY A 17 38.27 -5.85 4.08
CA GLY A 17 39.52 -6.52 3.68
C GLY A 17 40.74 -6.14 4.52
N ASN A 18 40.56 -5.53 5.68
CA ASN A 18 41.62 -5.04 6.57
C ASN A 18 42.03 -6.05 7.67
N MET A 19 41.91 -7.35 7.38
CA MET A 19 42.33 -8.43 8.26
C MET A 19 43.62 -9.09 7.77
N LEU A 20 44.46 -9.52 8.71
CA LEU A 20 45.59 -10.40 8.38
C LEU A 20 45.07 -11.76 7.88
N PRO A 21 45.80 -12.47 7.00
CA PRO A 21 45.34 -13.74 6.44
C PRO A 21 44.99 -14.82 7.49
N GLU A 22 45.75 -14.86 8.58
CA GLU A 22 45.54 -15.79 9.70
C GLU A 22 44.27 -15.44 10.49
N GLU A 23 44.07 -14.15 10.80
CA GLU A 23 42.85 -13.63 11.44
C GLU A 23 41.60 -13.89 10.59
N LYS A 24 41.71 -13.67 9.27
CA LYS A 24 40.63 -13.91 8.33
C LYS A 24 40.22 -15.39 8.30
N ASN A 25 41.17 -16.31 8.29
CA ASN A 25 40.88 -17.74 8.27
C ASN A 25 40.22 -18.20 9.59
N TYR A 26 40.71 -17.70 10.72
CA TYR A 26 40.06 -17.93 12.02
C TYR A 26 38.62 -17.42 12.04
N PHE A 27 38.39 -16.19 11.55
CA PHE A 27 37.06 -15.59 11.49
C PHE A 27 36.12 -16.34 10.52
N GLU A 28 36.63 -16.85 9.40
CA GLU A 28 35.84 -17.68 8.48
C GLU A 28 35.46 -19.04 9.08
N GLN A 29 36.33 -19.64 9.89
CA GLN A 29 35.97 -20.83 10.66
C GLN A 29 34.92 -20.52 11.73
N LEU A 30 35.06 -19.37 12.41
CA LEU A 30 34.08 -18.92 13.41
C LEU A 30 32.69 -18.71 12.79
N ARG A 31 32.61 -18.10 11.61
CA ARG A 31 31.37 -17.95 10.83
C ARG A 31 30.77 -19.30 10.44
N LYS A 32 31.58 -20.25 9.98
CA LYS A 32 31.09 -21.60 9.61
C LYS A 32 30.51 -22.37 10.79
N ASN A 33 31.09 -22.18 11.97
CA ASN A 33 30.72 -22.93 13.18
C ASN A 33 29.65 -22.23 14.03
N THR A 34 29.35 -20.95 13.75
CA THR A 34 28.41 -20.12 14.53
C THR A 34 27.45 -19.39 13.58
N PRO A 35 26.26 -19.97 13.29
CA PRO A 35 25.30 -19.39 12.36
C PRO A 35 24.90 -17.95 12.68
N GLU A 36 24.85 -17.58 13.97
CA GLU A 36 24.52 -16.22 14.42
C GLU A 36 25.56 -15.20 13.95
N ILE A 37 26.86 -15.55 14.00
CA ILE A 37 27.94 -14.66 13.54
C ILE A 37 27.92 -14.55 12.02
N ASP A 38 27.62 -15.63 11.29
CA ASP A 38 27.48 -15.56 9.84
C ASP A 38 26.31 -14.67 9.42
N GLN A 39 25.17 -14.79 10.11
CA GLN A 39 24.01 -13.94 9.90
C GLN A 39 24.36 -12.46 10.15
N MET A 40 25.05 -12.13 11.24
CA MET A 40 25.48 -10.76 11.52
C MET A 40 26.40 -10.19 10.43
N VAL A 41 27.31 -11.00 9.87
CA VAL A 41 28.17 -10.57 8.75
C VAL A 41 27.35 -10.28 7.50
N VAL A 42 26.35 -11.11 7.19
CA VAL A 42 25.45 -10.91 6.04
C VAL A 42 24.61 -9.65 6.22
N GLU A 43 24.02 -9.45 7.39
CA GLU A 43 23.21 -8.27 7.72
C GLU A 43 24.04 -6.99 7.68
N HIS A 44 25.24 -6.98 8.27
CA HIS A 44 26.13 -5.80 8.26
C HIS A 44 26.59 -5.46 6.84
N LYS A 45 26.88 -6.48 6.01
CA LYS A 45 27.20 -6.27 4.59
C LYS A 45 26.03 -5.64 3.83
N LEU A 46 24.82 -6.13 4.04
CA LEU A 46 23.61 -5.58 3.41
C LEU A 46 23.38 -4.13 3.84
N PHE A 47 23.59 -3.82 5.12
CA PHE A 47 23.50 -2.47 5.66
C PHE A 47 24.49 -1.51 4.96
N LEU A 48 25.77 -1.89 4.85
CA LEU A 48 26.77 -1.09 4.15
C LEU A 48 26.41 -0.82 2.68
N GLN A 49 25.87 -1.83 1.98
CA GLN A 49 25.37 -1.67 0.60
C GLN A 49 24.20 -0.68 0.52
N GLN A 50 23.26 -0.73 1.47
CA GLN A 50 22.14 0.21 1.51
C GLN A 50 22.61 1.65 1.75
N MET A 51 23.60 1.86 2.63
CA MET A 51 24.20 3.19 2.85
C MET A 51 24.85 3.74 1.58
N GLU A 52 25.55 2.89 0.83
CA GLU A 52 26.17 3.28 -0.45
C GLU A 52 25.12 3.70 -1.48
N HIS A 53 24.05 2.90 -1.63
CA HIS A 53 22.93 3.25 -2.52
C HIS A 53 22.24 4.54 -2.12
N PHE A 54 22.03 4.77 -0.82
CA PHE A 54 21.44 6.01 -0.32
C PHE A 54 22.32 7.23 -0.64
N SER A 55 23.63 7.11 -0.40
CA SER A 55 24.61 8.15 -0.74
C SER A 55 24.60 8.45 -2.24
N ALA A 56 24.59 7.42 -3.10
CA ALA A 56 24.51 7.58 -4.55
C ALA A 56 23.25 8.34 -5.00
N ASN A 57 22.08 8.02 -4.41
CA ASN A 57 20.83 8.70 -4.71
C ASN A 57 20.85 10.17 -4.28
N GLN A 58 21.41 10.48 -3.10
CA GLN A 58 21.56 11.87 -2.66
C GLN A 58 22.51 12.66 -3.57
N ASN A 59 23.63 12.05 -3.97
CA ASN A 59 24.57 12.67 -4.89
C ASN A 59 23.93 12.95 -6.25
N LEU A 60 23.12 12.02 -6.79
CA LEU A 60 22.36 12.23 -8.01
C LEU A 60 21.36 13.39 -7.87
N LYS A 61 20.60 13.44 -6.77
CA LYS A 61 19.64 14.52 -6.52
C LYS A 61 20.32 15.88 -6.47
N ASN A 62 21.45 15.96 -5.77
CA ASN A 62 22.26 17.18 -5.68
C ASN A 62 22.83 17.60 -7.05
N ALA A 63 23.29 16.63 -7.85
CA ALA A 63 23.76 16.87 -9.20
C ALA A 63 22.64 17.40 -10.11
N LEU A 64 21.44 16.82 -10.02
CA LEU A 64 20.27 17.28 -10.78
C LEU A 64 19.85 18.70 -10.38
N HIS A 65 19.78 19.02 -9.09
CA HIS A 65 19.50 20.39 -8.64
C HIS A 65 20.55 21.39 -9.12
N THR A 66 21.83 21.01 -9.06
CA THR A 66 22.93 21.86 -9.54
C THR A 66 22.86 22.07 -11.05
N ALA A 67 22.58 21.01 -11.82
CA ALA A 67 22.41 21.11 -13.27
C ALA A 67 21.20 21.98 -13.63
N HIS A 68 20.08 21.81 -12.94
CA HIS A 68 18.87 22.61 -13.11
C HIS A 68 19.13 24.09 -12.86
N ASN A 69 19.71 24.44 -11.72
CA ASN A 69 20.02 25.84 -11.38
C ASN A 69 20.98 26.47 -12.38
N ASN A 70 22.01 25.72 -12.83
CA ASN A 70 22.92 26.18 -13.88
C ASN A 70 22.21 26.44 -15.22
N LEU A 71 21.22 25.62 -15.57
CA LEU A 71 20.44 25.79 -16.81
C LEU A 71 19.50 27.00 -16.73
N VAL A 72 18.92 27.25 -15.54
CA VAL A 72 18.10 28.44 -15.27
C VAL A 72 18.96 29.71 -15.31
N GLU A 73 20.11 29.73 -14.64
CA GLU A 73 21.04 30.87 -14.65
C GLU A 73 21.57 31.19 -16.06
N LYS A 74 21.81 30.17 -16.89
CA LYS A 74 22.22 30.32 -18.29
C LYS A 74 21.07 30.70 -19.23
N GLY A 75 19.83 30.78 -18.72
CA GLY A 75 18.63 31.07 -19.52
C GLY A 75 18.25 29.97 -20.52
N ALA A 76 18.79 28.76 -20.36
CA ALA A 76 18.48 27.61 -21.21
C ALA A 76 17.15 26.94 -20.82
N VAL A 77 16.69 27.15 -19.59
CA VAL A 77 15.39 26.69 -19.07
C VAL A 77 14.68 27.89 -18.43
N ASN A 78 13.41 28.09 -18.77
CA ASN A 78 12.62 29.22 -18.31
C ASN A 78 11.50 28.72 -17.39
N GLU A 79 11.59 29.00 -16.09
CA GLU A 79 10.53 28.70 -15.14
C GLU A 79 9.49 29.83 -15.16
N GLY A 80 8.61 29.79 -16.16
CA GLY A 80 7.33 30.50 -16.25
C GLY A 80 7.16 31.81 -15.47
N GLY A 81 7.63 32.93 -16.04
CA GLY A 81 7.03 34.25 -15.81
C GLY A 81 5.98 34.59 -16.90
N PRO A 82 5.06 35.55 -16.68
CA PRO A 82 4.07 35.92 -17.69
C PRO A 82 4.76 36.45 -18.96
N VAL A 83 4.53 35.77 -20.08
CA VAL A 83 5.13 36.10 -21.38
C VAL A 83 4.47 37.36 -21.94
N SER A 84 5.14 38.51 -21.82
CA SER A 84 4.79 39.73 -22.56
C SER A 84 5.46 39.71 -23.94
N ALA A 85 4.80 39.11 -24.93
CA ALA A 85 5.28 39.13 -26.31
C ALA A 85 4.88 40.45 -27.01
N LYS A 86 5.82 41.38 -27.18
CA LYS A 86 5.77 42.40 -28.26
C LYS A 86 6.81 42.04 -29.32
N GLY A 87 6.55 40.96 -30.05
CA GLY A 87 7.35 40.57 -31.22
C GLY A 87 6.68 41.01 -32.51
N LYS A 88 7.41 41.74 -33.37
CA LYS A 88 6.97 42.12 -34.71
C LYS A 88 7.08 40.90 -35.63
N VAL A 89 5.96 40.40 -36.15
CA VAL A 89 5.94 39.27 -37.09
C VAL A 89 6.59 39.71 -38.39
N ILE A 90 7.74 39.12 -38.74
CA ILE A 90 8.33 39.23 -40.08
C ILE A 90 7.90 37.99 -40.85
N GLN A 91 7.15 38.17 -41.94
CA GLN A 91 6.72 37.05 -42.78
C GLN A 91 7.92 36.46 -43.54
N LEU A 92 8.49 35.37 -43.01
CA LEU A 92 9.58 34.61 -43.64
C LEU A 92 9.21 34.05 -45.03
N TRP A 93 7.92 33.88 -45.30
CA TRP A 93 7.41 33.18 -46.47
C TRP A 93 7.85 33.82 -47.79
N ASP A 94 7.91 35.16 -47.84
CA ASP A 94 8.31 35.88 -49.06
C ASP A 94 9.80 35.75 -49.39
N ARG A 95 10.65 35.51 -48.38
CA ARG A 95 12.11 35.41 -48.55
C ARG A 95 12.55 34.03 -49.05
N TYR A 96 11.81 32.96 -48.69
CA TYR A 96 12.25 31.58 -48.92
C TYR A 96 11.42 30.78 -49.92
N LYS A 97 10.30 31.30 -50.45
CA LYS A 97 9.42 30.59 -51.41
C LYS A 97 10.15 29.91 -52.59
N ARG A 98 11.22 30.53 -53.11
CA ARG A 98 12.05 29.93 -54.19
C ARG A 98 12.90 28.75 -53.70
N VAL A 99 13.48 28.85 -52.50
CA VAL A 99 14.28 27.78 -51.90
C VAL A 99 13.39 26.60 -51.52
N THR A 100 12.20 26.87 -50.98
CA THR A 100 11.22 25.84 -50.63
C THR A 100 10.72 25.09 -51.87
N ALA A 101 10.49 25.78 -52.99
CA ALA A 101 10.08 25.14 -54.25
C ALA A 101 11.16 24.20 -54.79
N ILE A 102 12.44 24.61 -54.77
CA ILE A 102 13.56 23.76 -55.21
C ILE A 102 13.70 22.52 -54.32
N ALA A 103 13.61 22.70 -53.00
CA ALA A 103 13.65 21.58 -52.06
C ALA A 103 12.49 20.59 -52.26
N ALA A 104 11.27 21.10 -52.52
CA ALA A 104 10.10 20.27 -52.80
C ALA A 104 10.26 19.44 -54.08
N SER A 105 10.88 19.98 -55.13
CA SER A 105 11.14 19.23 -56.36
C SER A 105 12.14 18.09 -56.15
N ILE A 106 13.22 18.34 -55.40
CA ILE A 106 14.23 17.31 -55.08
C ILE A 106 13.60 16.20 -54.22
N ALA A 107 12.78 16.58 -53.22
CA ALA A 107 12.05 15.62 -52.39
C ALA A 107 11.06 14.77 -53.21
N GLY A 108 10.37 15.37 -54.19
CA GLY A 108 9.45 14.64 -55.07
C GLY A 108 10.16 13.61 -55.94
N VAL A 109 11.27 13.99 -56.59
CA VAL A 109 12.05 13.08 -57.45
C VAL A 109 12.65 11.94 -56.63
N THR A 110 13.22 12.24 -55.46
CA THR A 110 13.79 11.21 -54.58
C THR A 110 12.73 10.24 -54.06
N ALA A 111 11.54 10.71 -53.70
CA ALA A 111 10.43 9.86 -53.27
C ALA A 111 9.96 8.89 -54.39
N ILE A 112 9.85 9.37 -55.62
CA ILE A 112 9.45 8.54 -56.77
C ILE A 112 10.50 7.45 -57.04
N VAL A 113 11.79 7.81 -57.02
CA VAL A 113 12.88 6.85 -57.23
C VAL A 113 12.90 5.78 -56.14
N ILE A 114 12.77 6.18 -54.87
CA ILE A 114 12.70 5.23 -53.75
C ILE A 114 11.49 4.32 -53.90
N SER A 115 10.32 4.86 -54.25
CA SER A 115 9.11 4.05 -54.44
C SER A 115 9.24 3.05 -55.59
N GLY A 116 9.89 3.45 -56.69
CA GLY A 116 10.20 2.56 -57.82
C GLY A 116 11.17 1.45 -57.43
N LEU A 117 12.23 1.78 -56.69
CA LEU A 117 13.21 0.80 -56.18
C LEU A 117 12.55 -0.18 -55.20
N VAL A 118 11.72 0.30 -54.27
CA VAL A 118 10.97 -0.57 -53.34
C VAL A 118 10.05 -1.50 -54.11
N SER A 119 9.33 -1.01 -55.13
CA SER A 119 8.47 -1.86 -55.95
C SER A 119 9.24 -2.90 -56.77
N TYR A 120 10.49 -2.61 -57.17
CA TYR A 120 11.31 -3.53 -57.96
C TYR A 120 12.04 -4.58 -57.11
N PHE A 121 12.50 -4.19 -55.91
CA PHE A 121 13.31 -5.05 -55.05
C PHE A 121 12.53 -5.75 -53.92
N THR A 122 11.25 -5.41 -53.67
CA THR A 122 10.45 -6.09 -52.64
C THR A 122 9.79 -7.35 -53.21
N PRO A 123 10.07 -8.56 -52.67
CA PRO A 123 9.39 -9.77 -53.10
C PRO A 123 7.90 -9.73 -52.69
N ALA A 124 7.02 -10.26 -53.54
CA ALA A 124 5.58 -10.31 -53.26
C ALA A 124 5.30 -11.14 -51.99
N SER A 125 4.70 -10.54 -50.96
CA SER A 125 4.39 -11.23 -49.70
C SER A 125 3.26 -12.23 -49.85
N ASN A 126 3.38 -13.40 -49.21
CA ASN A 126 2.39 -14.46 -49.25
C ASN A 126 1.16 -14.13 -48.39
N ASN A 127 -0.03 -14.07 -49.01
CA ASN A 127 -1.30 -13.67 -48.37
C ASN A 127 -1.69 -14.47 -47.10
N HIS A 128 -1.14 -15.68 -46.93
CA HIS A 128 -1.42 -16.53 -45.78
C HIS A 128 -0.86 -16.00 -44.45
N GLU A 129 0.30 -15.33 -44.45
CA GLU A 129 0.91 -14.80 -43.21
C GLU A 129 0.15 -13.57 -42.68
N ILE A 130 -0.31 -12.69 -43.59
CA ILE A 130 -1.12 -11.52 -43.23
C ILE A 130 -2.46 -11.95 -42.64
N GLN A 131 -3.06 -13.03 -43.15
CA GLN A 131 -4.34 -13.52 -42.63
C GLN A 131 -4.21 -14.16 -41.24
N GLN A 132 -3.07 -14.80 -40.94
CA GLN A 132 -2.79 -15.32 -39.60
C GLN A 132 -2.57 -14.19 -38.59
N LEU A 133 -1.82 -13.15 -38.99
CA LEU A 133 -1.58 -11.99 -38.13
C LEU A 133 -2.88 -11.23 -37.81
N SER A 134 -3.77 -11.06 -38.80
CA SER A 134 -5.08 -10.44 -38.60
C SER A 134 -5.98 -11.21 -37.63
N ARG A 135 -5.94 -12.56 -37.68
CA ARG A 135 -6.66 -13.42 -36.72
C ARG A 135 -6.10 -13.29 -35.31
N ALA A 136 -4.77 -13.26 -35.16
CA ALA A 136 -4.12 -13.06 -33.87
C ALA A 136 -4.46 -11.70 -33.26
N VAL A 137 -4.42 -10.62 -34.05
CA VAL A 137 -4.83 -9.27 -33.62
C VAL A 137 -6.32 -9.24 -33.24
N SER A 138 -7.19 -9.87 -34.03
CA SER A 138 -8.63 -9.96 -33.72
C SER A 138 -8.90 -10.71 -32.41
N GLN A 139 -8.10 -11.73 -32.12
CA GLN A 139 -8.19 -12.48 -30.86
C GLN A 139 -7.72 -11.65 -29.66
N VAL A 140 -6.65 -10.86 -29.82
CA VAL A 140 -6.18 -9.92 -28.80
C VAL A 140 -7.24 -8.84 -28.52
N VAL A 141 -7.87 -8.29 -29.56
CA VAL A 141 -8.94 -7.29 -29.41
C VAL A 141 -10.16 -7.89 -28.69
N LYS A 142 -10.59 -9.11 -29.05
CA LYS A 142 -11.69 -9.79 -28.34
C LYS A 142 -11.36 -10.08 -26.89
N ASN A 143 -10.13 -10.49 -26.59
CA ASN A 143 -9.69 -10.72 -25.22
C ASN A 143 -9.64 -9.40 -24.43
N GLN A 144 -9.19 -8.30 -25.02
CA GLN A 144 -9.24 -6.97 -24.40
C GLN A 144 -10.67 -6.50 -24.16
N GLN A 145 -11.60 -6.74 -25.09
CA GLN A 145 -13.02 -6.41 -24.91
C GLN A 145 -13.70 -7.27 -23.83
N ALA A 146 -13.35 -8.56 -23.73
CA ALA A 146 -13.84 -9.43 -22.66
C ALA A 146 -13.26 -9.08 -21.28
N ILE A 147 -12.04 -8.52 -21.23
CA ILE A 147 -11.46 -7.96 -20.00
C ILE A 147 -12.16 -6.65 -19.62
N GLY A 148 -12.41 -5.75 -20.59
CA GLY A 148 -13.17 -4.52 -20.37
C GLY A 148 -14.60 -4.79 -19.88
N ALA A 149 -15.30 -5.77 -20.46
CA ALA A 149 -16.62 -6.18 -20.03
C ALA A 149 -16.64 -6.87 -18.65
N LYS A 150 -15.52 -7.43 -18.18
CA LYS A 150 -15.38 -7.95 -16.80
C LYS A 150 -15.11 -6.85 -15.78
N LEU A 151 -14.54 -5.72 -16.18
CA LEU A 151 -14.39 -4.53 -15.32
C LEU A 151 -15.72 -3.83 -15.06
N ASP A 152 -16.64 -3.84 -16.04
CA ASP A 152 -18.01 -3.31 -15.87
C ASP A 152 -18.95 -4.22 -15.03
N LEU A 153 -18.51 -5.43 -14.66
CA LEU A 153 -19.30 -6.40 -13.89
C LEU A 153 -19.04 -6.38 -12.38
N VAL A 154 -18.09 -5.57 -11.89
CA VAL A 154 -18.05 -5.18 -10.48
C VAL A 154 -18.59 -3.77 -10.44
N ASP A 155 -19.91 -3.66 -10.32
CA ASP A 155 -20.63 -2.40 -10.17
C ASP A 155 -20.16 -1.75 -8.86
N SER A 156 -19.08 -0.98 -8.94
CA SER A 156 -18.45 -0.41 -7.76
C SER A 156 -19.46 0.53 -7.11
N LYS A 157 -19.67 0.35 -5.80
CA LYS A 157 -20.60 1.18 -5.02
C LYS A 157 -20.00 2.57 -4.74
N ILE A 158 -18.75 2.80 -5.15
CA ILE A 158 -18.10 4.12 -5.08
C ILE A 158 -18.78 5.05 -6.11
N PRO A 159 -19.29 6.23 -5.70
CA PRO A 159 -19.99 7.13 -6.61
C PRO A 159 -19.12 7.58 -7.79
N LYS A 160 -19.73 7.75 -8.97
CA LYS A 160 -19.03 8.33 -10.14
C LYS A 160 -18.68 9.80 -9.82
N ASN A 161 -17.43 10.22 -10.07
CA ASN A 161 -16.84 11.55 -9.78
C ASN A 161 -16.35 11.82 -8.34
N VAL A 162 -16.03 10.79 -7.57
CA VAL A 162 -15.29 10.94 -6.31
C VAL A 162 -13.83 10.53 -6.50
N GLU A 163 -12.96 11.03 -5.64
CA GLU A 163 -11.57 10.57 -5.53
C GLU A 163 -11.42 9.67 -4.31
N LEU A 164 -10.77 8.52 -4.49
CA LEU A 164 -10.39 7.65 -3.38
C LEU A 164 -9.28 8.31 -2.58
N THR A 165 -9.55 8.60 -1.32
CA THR A 165 -8.62 9.35 -0.45
C THR A 165 -7.74 8.43 0.37
N SER A 166 -8.27 7.26 0.76
CA SER A 166 -7.58 6.32 1.65
C SER A 166 -8.27 4.95 1.66
N SER A 167 -7.50 3.94 2.05
CA SER A 167 -8.01 2.59 2.30
C SER A 167 -7.46 2.02 3.61
N GLY A 168 -8.16 1.04 4.16
CA GLY A 168 -7.81 0.38 5.40
C GLY A 168 -8.66 -0.85 5.65
N SER A 169 -8.68 -1.32 6.88
CA SER A 169 -9.45 -2.47 7.32
C SER A 169 -10.51 -2.05 8.34
N ALA A 170 -11.57 -2.84 8.46
CA ALA A 170 -12.58 -2.73 9.49
C ALA A 170 -13.05 -4.11 9.90
N PHE A 171 -13.73 -4.21 11.04
CA PHE A 171 -14.39 -5.46 11.45
C PHE A 171 -15.71 -5.18 12.14
N LEU A 172 -16.60 -6.17 12.09
CA LEU A 172 -17.91 -6.08 12.72
C LEU A 172 -17.82 -6.06 14.25
N ILE A 173 -18.56 -5.14 14.87
CA ILE A 173 -18.81 -5.13 16.32
C ILE A 173 -20.26 -5.48 16.66
N ASP A 174 -21.16 -5.48 15.67
CA ASP A 174 -22.51 -6.02 15.74
C ASP A 174 -22.89 -6.55 14.35
N GLY A 175 -23.44 -7.75 14.29
CA GLY A 175 -23.86 -8.41 13.05
C GLY A 175 -24.98 -7.69 12.28
N LYS A 176 -25.58 -6.63 12.84
CA LYS A 176 -26.43 -5.68 12.09
C LYS A 176 -25.64 -4.77 11.14
N GLY A 177 -24.33 -4.96 11.01
CA GLY A 177 -23.48 -4.22 10.07
C GLY A 177 -22.82 -3.00 10.69
N TYR A 178 -22.61 -2.98 12.02
CA TYR A 178 -21.79 -1.95 12.65
C TYR A 178 -20.34 -2.40 12.64
N LEU A 179 -19.46 -1.55 12.11
CA LEU A 179 -18.04 -1.82 12.00
C LEU A 179 -17.23 -0.80 12.79
N VAL A 180 -16.05 -1.24 13.21
CA VAL A 180 -15.00 -0.36 13.75
C VAL A 180 -13.83 -0.34 12.77
N THR A 181 -13.23 0.84 12.62
CA THR A 181 -11.98 1.09 11.89
C THR A 181 -11.20 2.20 12.59
N ASN A 182 -10.03 2.59 12.07
CA ASN A 182 -9.35 3.78 12.57
C ASN A 182 -9.92 5.07 11.98
N ALA A 183 -9.91 6.14 12.77
CA ALA A 183 -10.33 7.46 12.31
C ALA A 183 -9.49 7.94 11.12
N HIS A 184 -8.16 7.75 11.16
CA HIS A 184 -7.26 8.18 10.09
C HIS A 184 -7.44 7.43 8.75
N VAL A 185 -8.17 6.31 8.74
CA VAL A 185 -8.54 5.57 7.51
C VAL A 185 -9.64 6.32 6.75
N LEU A 186 -10.43 7.16 7.43
CA LEU A 186 -11.57 7.90 6.86
C LEU A 186 -11.18 9.35 6.54
N LYS A 187 -10.34 9.55 5.51
CA LYS A 187 -9.88 10.89 5.10
C LYS A 187 -10.85 11.65 4.21
N GLY A 188 -11.92 11.00 3.75
CA GLY A 188 -12.92 11.58 2.87
C GLY A 188 -14.27 11.84 3.54
N SER A 189 -15.27 12.21 2.74
CA SER A 189 -16.64 12.47 3.19
C SER A 189 -17.54 11.23 3.16
N GLY A 190 -17.09 10.14 2.53
CA GLY A 190 -17.85 8.89 2.40
C GLY A 190 -16.99 7.64 2.55
N ALA A 191 -17.65 6.50 2.70
CA ALA A 191 -17.03 5.19 2.83
C ALA A 191 -17.82 4.10 2.10
N VAL A 192 -17.10 3.21 1.43
CA VAL A 192 -17.58 1.90 0.95
C VAL A 192 -16.78 0.84 1.69
N VAL A 193 -17.45 -0.26 2.06
CA VAL A 193 -16.77 -1.43 2.63
C VAL A 193 -16.90 -2.64 1.71
N ALA A 194 -15.87 -3.44 1.59
CA ALA A 194 -15.88 -4.67 0.79
C ALA A 194 -15.60 -5.89 1.66
N ASP A 195 -16.36 -6.97 1.46
CA ASP A 195 -16.16 -8.23 2.20
C ASP A 195 -15.02 -9.09 1.64
N SER A 196 -14.79 -10.26 2.24
CA SER A 196 -13.80 -11.26 1.83
C SER A 196 -13.96 -11.76 0.39
N LYS A 197 -15.14 -11.57 -0.22
CA LYS A 197 -15.49 -11.99 -1.59
C LYS A 197 -15.42 -10.81 -2.57
N GLY A 198 -15.02 -9.62 -2.11
CA GLY A 198 -14.94 -8.40 -2.91
C GLY A 198 -16.29 -7.74 -3.18
N ARG A 199 -17.37 -8.13 -2.46
CA ARG A 199 -18.67 -7.48 -2.59
C ARG A 199 -18.65 -6.16 -1.85
N GLU A 200 -18.93 -5.07 -2.55
CA GLU A 200 -18.97 -3.72 -2.01
C GLU A 200 -20.35 -3.38 -1.42
N PHE A 201 -20.34 -2.67 -0.29
CA PHE A 201 -21.53 -2.17 0.39
C PHE A 201 -21.35 -0.70 0.73
N ASN A 202 -22.42 0.08 0.53
CA ASN A 202 -22.45 1.45 1.03
C ASN A 202 -22.38 1.47 2.57
N ALA A 203 -21.53 2.31 3.12
CA ALA A 203 -21.40 2.48 4.56
C ALA A 203 -21.56 3.95 4.96
N ARG A 204 -22.36 4.19 5.99
CA ARG A 204 -22.49 5.49 6.63
C ARG A 204 -21.48 5.62 7.76
N ILE A 205 -20.80 6.74 7.82
CA ILE A 205 -19.97 7.12 8.98
C ILE A 205 -20.92 7.56 10.10
N ILE A 206 -20.89 6.84 11.22
CA ILE A 206 -21.71 7.14 12.41
C ILE A 206 -20.96 8.10 13.33
N ASN A 207 -19.68 7.82 13.55
CA ASN A 207 -18.82 8.64 14.39
C ASN A 207 -17.36 8.52 13.95
N ILE A 208 -16.60 9.61 14.12
CA ILE A 208 -15.14 9.65 14.00
C ILE A 208 -14.61 10.30 15.28
N ASP A 209 -13.84 9.54 16.06
CA ASP A 209 -13.09 10.06 17.19
C ASP A 209 -11.60 10.13 16.85
N ASN A 210 -11.14 11.32 16.48
CA ASN A 210 -9.74 11.56 16.13
C ASN A 210 -8.79 11.47 17.34
N ALA A 211 -9.30 11.61 18.57
CA ALA A 211 -8.50 11.57 19.79
C ALA A 211 -8.08 10.13 20.11
N SER A 212 -9.04 9.19 20.08
CA SER A 212 -8.76 7.76 20.26
C SER A 212 -8.36 7.03 18.96
N ASP A 213 -8.46 7.70 17.80
CA ASP A 213 -8.23 7.13 16.47
C ASP A 213 -9.17 5.95 16.14
N ILE A 214 -10.42 6.03 16.59
CA ILE A 214 -11.47 5.04 16.36
C ILE A 214 -12.63 5.69 15.59
N ALA A 215 -13.19 4.97 14.62
CA ALA A 215 -14.42 5.37 13.95
C ALA A 215 -15.41 4.21 13.89
N ILE A 216 -16.70 4.55 13.96
CA ILE A 216 -17.81 3.60 13.81
C ILE A 216 -18.50 3.83 12.47
N LEU A 217 -18.62 2.76 11.69
CA LEU A 217 -19.35 2.72 10.43
C LEU A 217 -20.61 1.86 10.58
N LYS A 218 -21.62 2.14 9.75
CA LYS A 218 -22.81 1.30 9.60
C LYS A 218 -23.02 0.99 8.13
N ILE A 219 -23.03 -0.30 7.77
CA ILE A 219 -23.46 -0.72 6.42
C ILE A 219 -24.92 -0.32 6.22
N GLN A 220 -25.17 0.43 5.15
CA GLN A 220 -26.47 0.90 4.74
C GLN A 220 -26.68 0.52 3.26
N ASP A 221 -26.81 -0.79 3.03
CA ASP A 221 -26.98 -1.38 1.71
C ASP A 221 -28.00 -2.52 1.79
N GLU A 222 -28.94 -2.59 0.84
CA GLU A 222 -30.03 -3.57 0.83
C GLU A 222 -29.53 -5.00 0.62
N GLU A 223 -28.38 -5.15 -0.03
CA GLU A 223 -27.75 -6.45 -0.28
C GLU A 223 -27.09 -7.04 0.97
N TYR A 224 -26.87 -6.22 2.00
CA TYR A 224 -26.27 -6.66 3.25
C TYR A 224 -27.25 -7.50 4.07
N LYS A 225 -26.84 -8.72 4.38
CA LYS A 225 -27.60 -9.64 5.25
C LYS A 225 -26.99 -9.63 6.65
N PRO A 226 -27.72 -9.23 7.70
CA PRO A 226 -27.23 -9.27 9.06
C PRO A 226 -26.75 -10.65 9.48
N VAL A 227 -25.63 -10.69 10.19
CA VAL A 227 -25.10 -11.92 10.80
C VAL A 227 -25.73 -12.07 12.19
N SER A 228 -26.24 -13.27 12.51
CA SER A 228 -26.92 -13.51 13.79
C SER A 228 -25.97 -13.47 14.99
N SER A 229 -24.74 -13.94 14.81
CA SER A 229 -23.71 -13.97 15.86
C SER A 229 -22.32 -13.85 15.24
N LEU A 230 -21.46 -13.03 15.85
CA LEU A 230 -20.05 -12.96 15.48
C LEU A 230 -19.27 -14.11 16.11
N PRO A 231 -18.26 -14.70 15.42
CA PRO A 231 -17.53 -15.88 15.90
C PRO A 231 -16.51 -15.58 17.01
N TYR A 232 -16.23 -14.31 17.27
CA TYR A 232 -15.25 -13.82 18.24
C TYR A 232 -15.92 -12.99 19.33
N GLY A 233 -15.26 -12.87 20.48
CA GLY A 233 -15.61 -11.89 21.53
C GLY A 233 -14.68 -10.68 21.49
N ILE A 234 -15.10 -9.54 22.04
CA ILE A 234 -14.24 -8.36 22.26
C ILE A 234 -13.87 -8.32 23.74
N LYS A 235 -12.59 -8.54 24.04
CA LYS A 235 -12.07 -8.67 25.40
C LYS A 235 -12.14 -7.33 26.14
N GLN A 236 -12.52 -7.36 27.42
CA GLN A 236 -12.53 -6.17 28.29
C GLN A 236 -11.40 -6.17 29.33
N SER A 237 -10.79 -7.34 29.57
CA SER A 237 -9.65 -7.46 30.48
C SER A 237 -8.35 -7.10 29.77
N ASN A 238 -7.33 -6.78 30.56
CA ASN A 238 -5.97 -6.63 30.06
C ASN A 238 -5.45 -7.94 29.43
N ILE A 239 -4.39 -7.79 28.66
CA ILE A 239 -3.60 -8.83 28.03
C ILE A 239 -2.19 -8.79 28.61
N ASP A 240 -1.52 -9.94 28.62
CA ASP A 240 -0.21 -10.09 29.27
C ASP A 240 0.92 -10.06 28.23
N LEU A 241 2.10 -9.59 28.65
CA LEU A 241 3.30 -9.62 27.81
C LEU A 241 3.60 -11.02 27.26
N GLY A 242 3.95 -11.08 25.98
CA GLY A 242 4.23 -12.35 25.30
C GLY A 242 2.99 -13.14 24.88
N GLU A 243 1.77 -12.65 25.10
CA GLU A 243 0.56 -13.29 24.56
C GLU A 243 0.63 -13.34 23.03
N GLU A 244 0.37 -14.52 22.44
CA GLU A 244 0.35 -14.71 20.99
C GLU A 244 -0.88 -14.02 20.38
N LEU A 245 -0.61 -13.21 19.36
CA LEU A 245 -1.58 -12.41 18.64
C LEU A 245 -1.61 -12.76 17.16
N PHE A 246 -2.76 -12.58 16.52
CA PHE A 246 -2.86 -12.57 15.07
C PHE A 246 -3.80 -11.48 14.58
N THR A 247 -3.61 -11.04 13.35
CA THR A 247 -4.45 -10.03 12.71
C THR A 247 -4.81 -10.47 11.30
N LEU A 248 -5.96 -9.97 10.84
CA LEU A 248 -6.39 -10.03 9.45
C LEU A 248 -6.68 -8.61 8.98
N GLY A 249 -6.16 -8.26 7.81
CA GLY A 249 -6.38 -6.94 7.23
C GLY A 249 -6.25 -6.96 5.72
N TYR A 250 -6.50 -5.80 5.12
CA TYR A 250 -6.50 -5.59 3.67
C TYR A 250 -5.41 -4.59 3.29
N PRO A 251 -4.12 -5.01 3.26
CA PRO A 251 -3.05 -4.18 2.71
C PRO A 251 -3.20 -3.99 1.19
N ARG A 252 -4.07 -4.80 0.57
CA ARG A 252 -4.52 -4.79 -0.82
C ARG A 252 -5.97 -5.29 -0.86
N GLU A 253 -6.54 -5.49 -2.03
CA GLU A 253 -7.91 -6.04 -2.22
C GLU A 253 -8.09 -7.51 -1.76
N GLN A 254 -7.10 -8.09 -1.08
CA GLN A 254 -7.14 -9.43 -0.52
C GLN A 254 -6.75 -9.40 0.95
N ILE A 255 -7.44 -10.22 1.75
CA ILE A 255 -7.15 -10.37 3.16
C ILE A 255 -5.76 -11.00 3.35
N VAL A 256 -4.99 -10.45 4.29
CA VAL A 256 -3.64 -10.92 4.64
C VAL A 256 -3.62 -11.24 6.13
N TYR A 257 -3.05 -12.39 6.44
CA TYR A 257 -2.82 -12.87 7.79
C TYR A 257 -1.43 -12.50 8.28
N ASN A 258 -1.34 -11.99 9.50
CA ASN A 258 -0.08 -11.78 10.22
C ASN A 258 -0.20 -12.32 11.65
N MET A 259 0.93 -12.73 12.22
CA MET A 259 1.02 -13.27 13.58
C MET A 259 2.18 -12.60 14.31
N GLY A 260 2.06 -12.52 15.63
CA GLY A 260 3.05 -11.89 16.49
C GLY A 260 2.73 -12.05 17.96
N TYR A 261 3.26 -11.14 18.76
CA TYR A 261 3.09 -11.16 20.21
C TYR A 261 2.88 -9.76 20.77
N LEU A 262 2.29 -9.68 21.96
CA LEU A 262 2.30 -8.44 22.74
C LEU A 262 3.73 -8.15 23.22
N SER A 263 4.23 -6.95 22.90
CA SER A 263 5.60 -6.52 23.24
C SER A 263 5.63 -5.50 24.39
N SER A 264 4.60 -4.68 24.52
CA SER A 264 4.43 -3.75 25.65
C SER A 264 2.95 -3.55 25.94
N GLU A 265 2.59 -3.46 27.22
CA GLU A 265 1.23 -3.18 27.67
C GLU A 265 0.80 -1.72 27.42
N THR A 266 1.76 -0.83 27.17
CA THR A 266 1.51 0.59 26.85
C THR A 266 2.05 0.91 25.47
N GLY A 267 1.43 1.87 24.79
CA GLY A 267 1.91 2.38 23.52
C GLY A 267 2.94 3.49 23.66
N PHE A 268 3.02 4.31 22.62
CA PHE A 268 4.02 5.37 22.50
C PHE A 268 3.94 6.35 23.69
N LYS A 269 5.10 6.71 24.25
CA LYS A 269 5.22 7.60 25.43
C LYS A 269 4.38 7.18 26.64
N GLY A 270 4.11 5.88 26.81
CA GLY A 270 3.36 5.36 27.95
C GLY A 270 1.85 5.53 27.84
N ASP A 271 1.32 5.73 26.62
CA ASP A 271 -0.12 5.75 26.38
C ASP A 271 -0.76 4.44 26.85
N THR A 272 -1.73 4.55 27.75
CA THR A 272 -2.41 3.40 28.36
C THR A 272 -3.58 2.89 27.52
N ALA A 273 -4.07 3.69 26.56
CA ALA A 273 -5.14 3.34 25.64
C ALA A 273 -4.65 2.43 24.49
N THR A 274 -3.34 2.43 24.24
CA THR A 274 -2.70 1.62 23.20
C THR A 274 -1.71 0.63 23.81
N CYS A 275 -1.32 -0.38 23.04
CA CYS A 275 -0.27 -1.33 23.38
C CYS A 275 0.66 -1.56 22.18
N GLN A 276 1.88 -2.01 22.46
CA GLN A 276 2.86 -2.33 21.42
C GLN A 276 2.80 -3.81 21.08
N ILE A 277 2.78 -4.12 19.79
CA ILE A 277 2.80 -5.49 19.28
C ILE A 277 3.96 -5.68 18.31
N SER A 278 4.52 -6.88 18.31
CA SER A 278 5.56 -7.28 17.35
C SER A 278 4.93 -8.16 16.27
N LEU A 279 4.54 -7.53 15.16
CA LEU A 279 4.11 -8.20 13.93
C LEU A 279 4.33 -7.27 12.73
N SER A 280 4.34 -7.83 11.53
CA SER A 280 4.42 -7.04 10.30
C SER A 280 3.10 -6.30 10.04
N ALA A 281 3.15 -4.97 10.02
CA ALA A 281 2.04 -4.12 9.60
C ALA A 281 2.42 -3.32 8.36
N ASN A 282 1.64 -3.49 7.29
CA ASN A 282 1.74 -2.71 6.08
C ASN A 282 0.59 -1.71 6.00
N PRO A 283 0.72 -0.62 5.21
CA PRO A 283 -0.41 0.23 4.86
C PRO A 283 -1.62 -0.60 4.41
N GLY A 284 -2.81 -0.25 4.90
CA GLY A 284 -4.08 -0.95 4.64
C GLY A 284 -4.49 -1.95 5.73
N ASN A 285 -3.58 -2.39 6.61
CA ASN A 285 -3.97 -3.18 7.78
C ASN A 285 -4.61 -2.35 8.91
N SER A 286 -4.43 -1.02 8.92
CA SER A 286 -5.03 -0.11 9.91
C SER A 286 -6.53 -0.28 10.01
N GLY A 287 -7.04 -0.39 11.23
CA GLY A 287 -8.44 -0.65 11.53
C GLY A 287 -8.80 -2.13 11.58
N GLY A 288 -7.85 -3.02 11.29
CA GLY A 288 -8.02 -4.46 11.37
C GLY A 288 -8.06 -4.97 12.82
N PRO A 289 -8.79 -6.06 13.10
CA PRO A 289 -8.86 -6.65 14.43
C PRO A 289 -7.56 -7.37 14.80
N VAL A 290 -7.09 -7.16 16.03
CA VAL A 290 -6.01 -7.95 16.64
C VAL A 290 -6.63 -8.97 17.58
N PHE A 291 -6.42 -10.25 17.31
CA PHE A 291 -6.95 -11.37 18.06
C PHE A 291 -5.88 -12.01 18.93
N ASN A 292 -6.26 -12.57 20.08
CA ASN A 292 -5.43 -13.54 20.79
C ASN A 292 -5.66 -14.98 20.29
N LYS A 293 -4.92 -15.96 20.83
CA LYS A 293 -5.07 -17.38 20.50
C LYS A 293 -6.49 -17.95 20.68
N ASN A 294 -7.30 -17.35 21.56
CA ASN A 294 -8.69 -17.77 21.79
C ASN A 294 -9.66 -17.21 20.74
N GLY A 295 -9.19 -16.41 19.78
CA GLY A 295 -10.05 -15.70 18.84
C GLY A 295 -10.88 -14.59 19.51
N GLU A 296 -10.34 -13.98 20.56
CA GLU A 296 -10.92 -12.79 21.18
C GLU A 296 -10.18 -11.56 20.63
N ILE A 297 -10.92 -10.53 20.24
CA ILE A 297 -10.36 -9.25 19.82
C ILE A 297 -9.84 -8.53 21.07
N ILE A 298 -8.55 -8.20 21.03
CA ILE A 298 -7.86 -7.47 22.10
C ILE A 298 -7.58 -6.01 21.73
N GLY A 299 -7.78 -5.66 20.46
CA GLY A 299 -7.58 -4.30 19.98
C GLY A 299 -7.77 -4.12 18.48
N ILE A 300 -7.50 -2.89 18.03
CA ILE A 300 -7.55 -2.43 16.65
C ILE A 300 -6.13 -2.10 16.22
N LEU A 301 -5.64 -2.73 15.16
CA LEU A 301 -4.32 -2.42 14.63
C LEU A 301 -4.28 -0.98 14.13
N SER A 302 -3.28 -0.18 14.53
CA SER A 302 -3.09 1.18 14.02
C SER A 302 -1.69 1.37 13.45
N THR A 303 -1.61 1.87 12.21
CA THR A 303 -0.35 2.31 11.59
C THR A 303 -0.13 3.82 11.70
N ARG A 304 -0.86 4.52 12.57
CA ARG A 304 -0.72 5.98 12.72
C ARG A 304 0.68 6.38 13.20
N GLU A 305 1.27 5.57 14.07
CA GLU A 305 2.53 5.86 14.76
C GLU A 305 3.72 5.02 14.24
N THR A 306 3.60 4.37 13.06
CA THR A 306 4.68 3.55 12.46
C THR A 306 5.93 4.35 12.06
N SER A 307 5.90 5.67 12.24
CA SER A 307 7.03 6.59 12.08
C SER A 307 8.16 6.33 13.09
N ALA A 308 7.88 5.64 14.20
CA ALA A 308 8.88 5.15 15.14
C ALA A 308 9.35 3.76 14.70
N GLU A 309 10.52 3.72 14.08
CA GLU A 309 11.31 2.56 13.61
C GLU A 309 10.78 1.17 14.06
N GLY A 310 10.10 0.45 13.16
CA GLY A 310 9.83 -0.98 13.31
C GLY A 310 8.80 -1.38 14.38
N VAL A 311 8.09 -0.42 14.97
CA VAL A 311 7.11 -0.68 16.03
C VAL A 311 5.67 -0.55 15.51
N VAL A 312 4.81 -1.51 15.90
CA VAL A 312 3.39 -1.53 15.56
C VAL A 312 2.57 -1.38 16.85
N PHE A 313 1.50 -0.60 16.78
CA PHE A 313 0.62 -0.37 17.91
C PHE A 313 -0.78 -0.92 17.63
N ALA A 314 -1.48 -1.26 18.72
CA ALA A 314 -2.90 -1.55 18.69
C ALA A 314 -3.62 -0.66 19.72
N ILE A 315 -4.77 -0.12 19.33
CA ILE A 315 -5.70 0.54 20.26
C ILE A 315 -6.43 -0.56 21.01
N LYS A 316 -6.39 -0.53 22.34
CA LYS A 316 -6.96 -1.59 23.18
C LYS A 316 -8.47 -1.69 22.99
N SER A 317 -9.01 -2.90 23.05
CA SER A 317 -10.43 -3.16 22.84
C SER A 317 -11.36 -2.47 23.85
N GLN A 318 -10.85 -2.10 25.02
CA GLN A 318 -11.54 -1.29 26.02
C GLN A 318 -11.99 0.07 25.47
N GLU A 319 -11.19 0.68 24.60
CA GLU A 319 -11.53 1.97 23.98
C GLU A 319 -12.74 1.84 23.04
N ILE A 320 -12.97 0.67 22.44
CA ILE A 320 -14.19 0.40 21.66
C ILE A 320 -15.43 0.48 22.58
N TYR A 321 -15.36 -0.16 23.75
CA TYR A 321 -16.46 -0.13 24.71
C TYR A 321 -16.72 1.28 25.24
N LYS A 322 -15.65 2.02 25.54
CA LYS A 322 -15.75 3.41 25.98
C LYS A 322 -16.45 4.27 24.93
N LEU A 323 -15.97 4.24 23.68
CA LEU A 323 -16.58 4.99 22.58
C LEU A 323 -18.05 4.59 22.35
N VAL A 324 -18.36 3.29 22.31
CA VAL A 324 -19.73 2.82 22.12
C VAL A 324 -20.62 3.31 23.26
N ASN A 325 -20.17 3.23 24.51
CA ASN A 325 -20.95 3.70 25.66
C ASN A 325 -21.20 5.22 25.61
N ASP A 326 -20.18 6.02 25.31
CA ASP A 326 -20.32 7.47 25.18
C ASP A 326 -21.33 7.85 24.08
N LEU A 327 -21.33 7.11 22.97
CA LEU A 327 -22.29 7.31 21.88
C LEU A 327 -23.71 6.87 22.22
N ARG A 328 -23.92 5.93 23.15
CA ARG A 328 -25.28 5.52 23.58
C ARG A 328 -26.03 6.65 24.28
N GLU A 329 -25.30 7.60 24.88
CA GLU A 329 -25.89 8.75 25.55
C GLU A 329 -26.41 9.80 24.56
N SER A 330 -25.84 9.85 23.35
CA SER A 330 -26.12 10.89 22.35
C SER A 330 -26.84 10.40 21.10
N ASP A 331 -26.74 9.12 20.74
CA ASP A 331 -27.36 8.54 19.54
C ASP A 331 -28.16 7.24 19.83
N THR A 332 -29.47 7.32 19.66
CA THR A 332 -30.39 6.19 19.81
C THR A 332 -30.12 5.03 18.85
N ALA A 333 -29.47 5.27 17.70
CA ALA A 333 -29.07 4.22 16.77
C ALA A 333 -27.94 3.36 17.37
N VAL A 334 -27.09 3.94 18.23
CA VAL A 334 -25.96 3.25 18.87
C VAL A 334 -26.37 2.49 20.14
N GLN A 335 -27.48 2.89 20.79
CA GLN A 335 -28.07 2.17 21.93
C GLN A 335 -28.35 0.69 21.66
N LYS A 336 -28.60 0.33 20.39
CA LYS A 336 -28.97 -1.04 19.99
C LYS A 336 -27.77 -1.91 19.60
N ILE A 337 -26.54 -1.38 19.62
CA ILE A 337 -25.32 -2.15 19.33
C ILE A 337 -25.12 -3.22 20.40
N LYS A 338 -25.05 -4.48 19.96
CA LYS A 338 -24.75 -5.64 20.80
C LYS A 338 -23.36 -6.17 20.48
N MET A 339 -22.38 -5.74 21.27
CA MET A 339 -21.00 -6.21 21.13
C MET A 339 -20.87 -7.67 21.57
N PRO A 340 -20.09 -8.50 20.84
CA PRO A 340 -19.93 -9.89 21.19
C PRO A 340 -18.98 -10.04 22.38
N VAL A 341 -19.35 -10.87 23.35
CA VAL A 341 -18.61 -11.05 24.61
C VAL A 341 -17.83 -12.36 24.68
N SER A 342 -18.17 -13.34 23.83
CA SER A 342 -17.60 -14.69 23.88
C SER A 342 -17.10 -15.13 22.50
N SER A 343 -15.98 -15.82 22.47
CA SER A 343 -15.45 -16.45 21.25
C SER A 343 -15.94 -17.89 21.11
N SER A 344 -16.58 -18.21 19.97
CA SER A 344 -16.97 -19.59 19.61
C SER A 344 -15.84 -20.37 18.92
N ILE A 345 -14.76 -19.68 18.57
CA ILE A 345 -13.61 -20.23 17.82
C ILE A 345 -12.40 -20.56 18.70
N ARG A 346 -12.53 -20.44 20.03
CA ARG A 346 -11.45 -20.63 21.01
C ARG A 346 -10.69 -21.95 20.90
N LYS A 347 -11.36 -23.04 20.54
CA LYS A 347 -10.76 -24.39 20.46
C LYS A 347 -10.49 -24.85 19.03
N LYS A 348 -10.70 -23.96 18.05
CA LYS A 348 -10.50 -24.27 16.63
C LYS A 348 -9.04 -24.07 16.25
N THR A 349 -8.61 -24.76 15.20
CA THR A 349 -7.28 -24.54 14.60
C THR A 349 -7.19 -23.13 14.01
N ARG A 350 -5.98 -22.60 13.82
CA ARG A 350 -5.78 -21.26 13.24
C ARG A 350 -6.44 -21.11 11.86
N VAL A 351 -6.40 -22.15 11.03
CA VAL A 351 -7.02 -22.15 9.70
C VAL A 351 -8.55 -22.04 9.80
N GLU A 352 -9.17 -22.78 10.71
CA GLU A 352 -10.61 -22.71 10.97
C GLU A 352 -11.03 -21.36 11.56
N GLN A 353 -10.23 -20.82 12.49
CA GLN A 353 -10.42 -19.48 13.04
C GLN A 353 -10.46 -18.45 11.90
N ILE A 354 -9.41 -18.41 11.06
CA ILE A 354 -9.30 -17.47 9.93
C ILE A 354 -10.51 -17.58 9.00
N LYS A 355 -10.94 -18.81 8.66
CA LYS A 355 -12.07 -19.05 7.76
C LYS A 355 -13.39 -18.47 8.30
N GLU A 356 -13.60 -18.50 9.61
CA GLU A 356 -14.82 -17.98 10.22
C GLU A 356 -14.77 -16.48 10.45
N VAL A 357 -13.61 -15.94 10.79
CA VAL A 357 -13.48 -14.50 11.06
C VAL A 357 -13.33 -13.67 9.78
N SER A 358 -12.83 -14.23 8.66
CA SER A 358 -12.55 -13.47 7.44
C SER A 358 -13.79 -12.79 6.85
N ASP A 359 -14.96 -13.41 6.97
CA ASP A 359 -16.23 -12.84 6.50
C ASP A 359 -16.74 -11.68 7.39
N CYS A 360 -16.10 -11.46 8.54
CA CYS A 360 -16.41 -10.39 9.47
C CYS A 360 -15.37 -9.24 9.43
N VAL A 361 -14.34 -9.34 8.59
CA VAL A 361 -13.34 -8.30 8.35
C VAL A 361 -13.59 -7.73 6.95
N TYR A 362 -13.51 -6.41 6.83
CA TYR A 362 -13.87 -5.68 5.62
C TYR A 362 -12.71 -4.76 5.19
N LEU A 363 -12.53 -4.62 3.89
CA LEU A 363 -11.75 -3.54 3.30
C LEU A 363 -12.57 -2.26 3.38
N VAL A 364 -11.97 -1.17 3.85
CA VAL A 364 -12.58 0.17 3.85
C VAL A 364 -11.96 0.98 2.72
N LYS A 365 -12.82 1.61 1.92
CA LYS A 365 -12.44 2.59 0.88
C LYS A 365 -13.11 3.92 1.22
N SER A 366 -12.32 4.92 1.61
CA SER A 366 -12.82 6.27 1.86
C SER A 366 -12.65 7.14 0.62
N TYR A 367 -13.63 8.01 0.37
CA TYR A 367 -13.65 8.87 -0.80
C TYR A 367 -14.17 10.27 -0.47
N ALA A 368 -13.76 11.25 -1.27
CA ALA A 368 -14.21 12.63 -1.21
C ALA A 368 -14.71 13.10 -2.58
N GLN A 369 -15.60 14.09 -2.60
CA GLN A 369 -15.98 14.74 -3.86
C GLN A 369 -14.77 15.46 -4.47
N LYS A 370 -14.66 15.39 -5.79
CA LYS A 370 -13.62 16.10 -6.56
C LYS A 370 -13.81 17.60 -6.54
#